data_AF-I3RC69-F1
#
_entry.id   AF-I3RC69-F1
#
_cell.length_a   1.000
_cell.length_b   1.000
_cell.length_c   1.000
_cell.angle_alpha   90.00
_cell.angle_beta   90.00
_cell.angle_gamma   90.00
#
_symmetry.space_group_name_H-M   'P 1'
#
loop_
_entity.id
_entity.type
_entity.pdbx_description
1 polymer ?
#
loop_
_entity_poly.entity_id
_entity_poly.type
_entity_poly.pdbx_seq_one_letter_code
_entity_poly.pdbx_strand_id
1 'polypeptide(L)'
;MEVVKHDGPGRLGVIRLDPPVQTPALAGIDFTISPFNSFFYPKNYSEYDFNLAPAIPLSYYTPDEVIKKAIKRILEVDYSKFNTFYFPALKRDKYYGEFFKIIEENEFEAIYIGNSKVMVRDYRGFVNTIRALREKFPNAVLITDLEPFLYPLAVYLGIDAFDVRSLKIYEFEGLAFTQFSPIIWDSQGDPLEFARRMIKLIKIAIEENKLRYLVENFLPTAMNVGILRIADREHMDYLEKYTPISDRTVVFISDHSMTRPEVFRWRSRVIERFKPPEDIELLLILPCSAKKPYSRSRSHTLYRKAVKEALGDKSYRIHELIVTSPYGVVPREWEWLAKYDIVVTGHWSESEIKFAGELLAEVLEKYPDIPIIAHVEGGYKEAVKMAMEITGRDVIFTAVGDSTTSKDSLSRLTKVLSEYDLRDVDKAYRRYRFYENVRKVFDYYFGLGAGEAILPENAQIIGSKMLRVIVNNVQTGTFQEGTISVTPAGMQRVYDSLKSYWVEVDFEIRGDVFAAGVESADERIRPGDFVGVVRDGKVVAVGKAVLSGSEMVRARKGIAIKVKKRAKG
;
A
#
# COMPACT_ATOMS: atom_id res chain seq x y z
N MET A 1 3.32 -2.43 -22.00
CA MET A 1 3.78 -3.39 -20.98
C MET A 1 2.62 -4.05 -20.25
N GLU A 2 2.76 -5.33 -19.89
CA GLU A 2 1.85 -6.02 -18.97
C GLU A 2 2.39 -5.96 -17.55
N VAL A 3 1.56 -5.59 -16.58
CA VAL A 3 1.96 -5.54 -15.17
C VAL A 3 1.79 -6.93 -14.56
N VAL A 4 2.83 -7.40 -13.86
CA VAL A 4 2.85 -8.69 -13.17
C VAL A 4 2.66 -8.50 -11.67
N LYS A 5 3.28 -7.46 -11.11
CA LYS A 5 3.27 -7.18 -9.67
C LYS A 5 3.54 -5.71 -9.37
N HIS A 6 2.86 -5.19 -8.35
CA HIS A 6 3.11 -3.89 -7.75
C HIS A 6 3.83 -3.96 -6.40
N ASP A 7 4.61 -2.93 -6.10
CA ASP A 7 5.02 -2.54 -4.75
C ASP A 7 5.06 -1.01 -4.66
N GLY A 8 3.92 -0.42 -4.30
CA GLY A 8 3.62 0.96 -4.62
C GLY A 8 3.36 1.14 -6.12
N PRO A 9 3.47 2.37 -6.65
CA PRO A 9 3.37 2.59 -8.09
C PRO A 9 4.47 1.87 -8.90
N GLY A 10 5.60 1.58 -8.26
CA GLY A 10 6.64 0.71 -8.81
C GLY A 10 6.16 -0.70 -9.07
N ARG A 11 6.65 -1.29 -10.17
CA ARG A 11 6.11 -2.55 -10.67
C ARG A 11 7.11 -3.39 -11.43
N LEU A 12 6.90 -4.70 -11.36
CA LEU A 12 7.45 -5.66 -12.30
C LEU A 12 6.44 -5.78 -13.44
N GLY A 13 6.90 -5.49 -14.65
CA GLY A 13 6.14 -5.72 -15.86
C GLY A 13 6.96 -6.49 -16.88
N VAL A 14 6.26 -6.91 -17.93
CA VAL A 14 6.84 -7.57 -19.10
C VAL A 14 6.57 -6.71 -20.32
N ILE A 15 7.64 -6.27 -20.96
CA ILE A 15 7.64 -5.64 -22.28
C ILE A 15 7.73 -6.78 -23.30
N ARG A 16 6.77 -6.85 -24.22
CA ARG A 16 6.69 -7.90 -25.24
C ARG A 16 7.62 -7.60 -26.41
N LEU A 17 8.92 -7.66 -26.14
CA LEU A 17 9.99 -7.67 -27.14
C LEU A 17 10.42 -9.13 -27.40
N ASP A 18 11.31 -9.34 -28.37
CA ASP A 18 11.93 -10.64 -28.63
C ASP A 18 13.45 -10.55 -28.45
N PRO A 19 14.01 -11.03 -27.30
CA PRO A 19 13.32 -11.69 -26.20
C PRO A 19 12.54 -10.70 -25.29
N PRO A 20 11.54 -11.19 -24.50
CA PRO A 20 10.79 -10.34 -23.59
C PRO A 20 11.68 -9.69 -22.51
N VAL A 21 11.39 -8.44 -22.18
CA VAL A 21 12.16 -7.68 -21.18
C VAL A 21 11.32 -7.44 -19.92
N GLN A 22 11.89 -7.76 -18.76
CA GLN A 22 11.26 -7.51 -17.46
C GLN A 22 11.67 -6.13 -16.91
N THR A 23 10.71 -5.34 -16.44
CA THR A 23 10.97 -4.05 -15.78
C THR A 23 11.19 -4.20 -14.26
N PRO A 24 11.90 -3.25 -13.61
CA PRO A 24 12.61 -2.12 -14.20
C PRO A 24 13.79 -2.54 -15.08
N ALA A 25 14.13 -1.77 -16.11
CA ALA A 25 15.13 -2.15 -17.11
C ALA A 25 16.08 -1.00 -17.50
N LEU A 26 17.16 -1.32 -18.19
CA LEU A 26 18.15 -0.38 -18.72
C LEU A 26 18.05 -0.27 -20.24
N ALA A 27 17.62 0.89 -20.73
CA ALA A 27 17.64 1.20 -22.15
C ALA A 27 19.07 1.43 -22.64
N GLY A 28 19.41 0.82 -23.77
CA GLY A 28 20.78 0.68 -24.29
C GLY A 28 21.46 -0.63 -23.89
N ILE A 29 20.80 -1.46 -23.08
CA ILE A 29 21.32 -2.72 -22.55
C ILE A 29 20.31 -3.84 -22.70
N ASP A 30 19.15 -3.70 -22.07
CA ASP A 30 18.08 -4.70 -22.07
C ASP A 30 17.20 -4.56 -23.32
N PHE A 31 17.15 -3.35 -23.88
CA PHE A 31 16.48 -3.02 -25.14
C PHE A 31 17.08 -1.76 -25.74
N THR A 32 16.78 -1.48 -27.00
CA THR A 32 17.28 -0.34 -27.77
C THR A 32 16.23 0.78 -27.89
N ILE A 33 16.70 2.03 -27.89
CA ILE A 33 15.88 3.20 -28.20
C ILE A 33 16.57 3.99 -29.31
N SER A 34 15.82 4.44 -30.30
CA SER A 34 16.37 5.29 -31.36
C SER A 34 16.98 6.59 -30.80
N PRO A 35 17.98 7.17 -31.47
CA PRO A 35 18.58 8.44 -31.05
C PRO A 35 17.57 9.58 -30.91
N PHE A 36 17.82 10.47 -29.95
CA PHE A 36 17.04 11.68 -29.73
C PHE A 36 17.53 12.80 -30.67
N ASN A 37 16.67 13.33 -31.55
CA ASN A 37 16.89 14.63 -32.16
C ASN A 37 15.60 15.24 -32.74
N SER A 38 15.60 16.56 -32.95
CA SER A 38 14.44 17.36 -33.35
C SER A 38 13.82 16.97 -34.70
N PHE A 39 14.58 16.27 -35.55
CA PHE A 39 14.16 15.87 -36.91
C PHE A 39 14.81 14.56 -37.37
N PHE A 40 15.24 13.70 -36.45
CA PHE A 40 15.84 12.42 -36.85
C PHE A 40 14.74 11.37 -37.04
N TYR A 41 14.66 10.83 -38.26
CA TYR A 41 13.86 9.66 -38.60
C TYR A 41 14.85 8.50 -38.75
N PRO A 42 14.69 7.39 -38.01
CA PRO A 42 15.47 6.18 -38.24
C PRO A 42 15.45 5.81 -39.72
N LYS A 43 16.63 5.51 -40.29
CA LYS A 43 16.70 5.00 -41.67
C LYS A 43 15.96 3.65 -41.79
N ASN A 44 16.06 2.84 -40.73
CA ASN A 44 15.33 1.60 -40.58
C ASN A 44 14.74 1.52 -39.16
N TYR A 45 13.42 1.50 -39.07
CA TYR A 45 12.69 1.45 -37.80
C TYR A 45 12.77 0.09 -37.11
N SER A 46 13.13 -0.97 -37.84
CA SER A 46 13.28 -2.31 -37.27
C SER A 46 14.57 -2.50 -36.48
N GLU A 47 15.49 -1.53 -36.51
CA GLU A 47 16.74 -1.56 -35.75
C GLU A 47 16.56 -1.24 -34.27
N TYR A 48 15.39 -0.70 -33.89
CA TYR A 48 15.11 -0.24 -32.54
C TYR A 48 13.85 -0.88 -31.99
N ASP A 49 13.91 -1.35 -30.75
CA ASP A 49 12.74 -1.83 -30.01
C ASP A 49 11.75 -0.68 -29.76
N PHE A 50 12.30 0.49 -29.41
CA PHE A 50 11.55 1.72 -29.20
C PHE A 50 12.00 2.82 -30.15
N ASN A 51 11.12 3.18 -31.07
CA ASN A 51 11.29 4.27 -32.01
C ASN A 51 10.73 5.56 -31.40
N LEU A 52 11.64 6.41 -30.94
CA LEU A 52 11.35 7.69 -30.30
C LEU A 52 10.90 8.72 -31.34
N ALA A 53 9.71 9.28 -31.11
CA ALA A 53 9.14 10.30 -31.96
C ALA A 53 9.99 11.59 -31.96
N PRO A 54 10.03 12.34 -33.09
CA PRO A 54 10.67 13.64 -33.14
C PRO A 54 10.07 14.57 -32.10
N ALA A 55 10.93 15.29 -31.40
CA ALA A 55 10.55 16.17 -30.30
C ALA A 55 11.01 17.58 -30.56
N ILE A 56 10.21 18.57 -30.16
CA ILE A 56 10.70 19.94 -30.07
C ILE A 56 11.38 20.10 -28.70
N PRO A 57 12.68 20.46 -28.65
CA PRO A 57 13.40 20.56 -27.40
C PRO A 57 12.88 21.75 -26.59
N LEU A 58 11.99 21.46 -25.64
CA LEU A 58 11.49 22.42 -24.64
C LEU A 58 12.24 22.17 -23.35
N SER A 59 12.94 23.19 -22.83
CA SER A 59 13.54 23.12 -21.51
C SER A 59 12.47 23.17 -20.41
N TYR A 60 12.80 22.68 -19.21
CA TYR A 60 11.86 22.59 -18.09
C TYR A 60 11.17 23.92 -17.75
N TYR A 61 11.89 25.05 -17.88
CA TYR A 61 11.39 26.39 -17.54
C TYR A 61 10.88 27.19 -18.75
N THR A 62 10.71 26.55 -19.91
CA THR A 62 10.32 27.23 -21.17
C THR A 62 9.09 28.13 -20.99
N PRO A 63 9.12 29.40 -21.46
CA PRO A 63 7.99 30.33 -21.35
C PRO A 63 6.73 29.88 -22.11
N ASP A 64 5.58 30.36 -21.65
CA ASP A 64 4.26 30.02 -22.21
C ASP A 64 4.14 30.26 -23.72
N GLU A 65 4.66 31.39 -24.21
CA GLU A 65 4.57 31.73 -25.63
C GLU A 65 5.34 30.75 -26.52
N VAL A 66 6.48 30.25 -26.03
CA VAL A 66 7.31 29.29 -26.75
C VAL A 66 6.66 27.91 -26.72
N ILE A 67 6.11 27.49 -25.58
CA ILE A 67 5.37 26.23 -25.46
C ILE A 67 4.19 26.21 -26.43
N LYS A 68 3.38 27.28 -26.48
CA LYS A 68 2.23 27.38 -27.39
C LYS A 68 2.63 27.26 -28.87
N LYS A 69 3.75 27.90 -29.26
CA LYS A 69 4.29 27.78 -30.62
C LYS A 69 4.79 26.36 -30.92
N ALA A 70 5.43 25.72 -29.94
CA ALA A 70 5.92 24.36 -30.08
C ALA A 70 4.78 23.34 -30.19
N ILE A 71 3.73 23.45 -29.37
CA ILE A 71 2.56 22.56 -29.43
C ILE A 71 1.96 22.53 -30.83
N LYS A 72 1.79 23.69 -31.48
CA LYS A 72 1.27 23.75 -32.87
C LYS A 72 2.09 22.90 -33.83
N ARG A 73 3.41 22.96 -33.73
CA ARG A 73 4.33 22.19 -34.57
C ARG A 73 4.36 20.71 -34.19
N ILE A 74 4.24 20.37 -32.91
CA ILE A 74 4.18 18.98 -32.42
C ILE A 74 2.92 18.31 -32.97
N LEU A 75 1.78 19.02 -33.01
CA LEU A 75 0.53 18.51 -33.57
C LEU A 75 0.57 18.25 -35.10
N GLU A 76 1.55 18.82 -35.81
CA GLU A 76 1.74 18.61 -37.25
C GLU A 76 2.62 17.39 -37.56
N VAL A 77 3.21 16.73 -36.55
CA VAL A 77 4.09 15.58 -36.73
C VAL A 77 3.28 14.31 -37.05
N ASP A 78 3.69 13.57 -38.08
CA ASP A 78 3.19 12.23 -38.35
C ASP A 78 3.86 11.21 -37.41
N TYR A 79 3.06 10.66 -36.50
CA TYR A 79 3.50 9.71 -35.50
C TYR A 79 3.36 8.24 -35.91
N SER A 80 2.85 7.94 -37.11
CA SER A 80 2.44 6.59 -37.52
C SER A 80 3.54 5.53 -37.51
N LYS A 81 4.81 5.94 -37.53
CA LYS A 81 6.00 5.07 -37.49
C LYS A 81 6.67 4.98 -36.12
N PHE A 82 6.15 5.64 -35.09
CA PHE A 82 6.79 5.75 -33.79
C PHE A 82 5.95 5.08 -32.71
N ASN A 83 6.60 4.27 -31.87
CA ASN A 83 5.94 3.59 -30.74
C ASN A 83 6.33 4.19 -29.38
N THR A 84 7.20 5.21 -29.37
CA THR A 84 7.64 5.92 -28.17
C THR A 84 7.47 7.43 -28.31
N PHE A 85 6.76 8.05 -27.38
CA PHE A 85 6.60 9.50 -27.34
C PHE A 85 7.68 10.16 -26.48
N TYR A 86 8.31 11.23 -26.96
CA TYR A 86 9.12 12.09 -26.11
C TYR A 86 8.20 13.07 -25.37
N PHE A 87 8.04 12.87 -24.07
CA PHE A 87 7.28 13.77 -23.23
C PHE A 87 8.17 14.89 -22.70
N PRO A 88 8.00 16.16 -23.15
CA PRO A 88 8.74 17.27 -22.59
C PRO A 88 8.18 17.58 -21.21
N ALA A 89 8.84 17.13 -20.14
CA ALA A 89 8.44 17.52 -18.80
C ALA A 89 8.65 19.04 -18.62
N LEU A 90 7.64 19.75 -18.12
CA LEU A 90 7.63 21.20 -18.01
C LEU A 90 7.21 21.62 -16.60
N LYS A 91 7.76 22.74 -16.10
CA LYS A 91 7.26 23.38 -14.88
C LYS A 91 5.80 23.82 -15.01
N ARG A 92 5.36 24.12 -16.23
CA ARG A 92 4.00 24.55 -16.58
C ARG A 92 3.16 23.32 -16.97
N ASP A 93 2.76 22.54 -15.98
CA ASP A 93 1.99 21.30 -16.12
C ASP A 93 0.59 21.49 -16.76
N LYS A 94 0.04 22.71 -16.78
CA LYS A 94 -1.21 23.05 -17.49
C LYS A 94 -1.22 22.68 -18.98
N TYR A 95 -0.05 22.46 -19.59
CA TYR A 95 0.07 22.03 -20.99
C TYR A 95 0.11 20.50 -21.16
N TYR A 96 0.18 19.72 -20.08
CA TYR A 96 0.27 18.25 -20.14
C TYR A 96 -0.94 17.62 -20.84
N GLY A 97 -2.13 18.23 -20.71
CA GLY A 97 -3.33 17.76 -21.40
C GLY A 97 -3.18 17.71 -22.94
N GLU A 98 -2.42 18.64 -23.53
CA GLU A 98 -2.18 18.64 -24.98
C GLU A 98 -1.26 17.46 -25.39
N PHE A 99 -0.23 17.18 -24.60
CA PHE A 99 0.62 16.02 -24.83
C PHE A 99 -0.11 14.69 -24.57
N PHE A 100 -1.00 14.66 -23.58
CA PHE A 100 -1.78 13.45 -23.28
C PHE A 100 -2.71 13.07 -24.42
N LYS A 101 -3.33 14.03 -25.10
CA LYS A 101 -4.14 13.77 -26.31
C LYS A 101 -3.32 13.08 -27.39
N ILE A 102 -2.14 13.63 -27.70
CA ILE A 102 -1.23 13.04 -28.68
C ILE A 102 -0.85 11.61 -28.29
N ILE A 103 -0.55 11.38 -27.01
CA ILE A 103 -0.17 10.04 -26.53
C ILE A 103 -1.33 9.05 -26.69
N GLU A 104 -2.55 9.47 -26.33
CA GLU A 104 -3.76 8.65 -26.35
C GLU A 104 -4.23 8.33 -27.78
N GLU A 105 -4.18 9.31 -28.68
CA GLU A 105 -4.59 9.18 -30.09
C GLU A 105 -3.67 8.24 -30.89
N ASN A 106 -2.39 8.19 -30.54
CA ASN A 106 -1.38 7.38 -31.25
C ASN A 106 -1.00 6.09 -30.50
N GLU A 107 -1.63 5.83 -29.35
CA GLU A 107 -1.47 4.60 -28.56
C GLU A 107 -0.01 4.20 -28.26
N PHE A 108 0.87 5.18 -27.98
CA PHE A 108 2.29 4.90 -27.77
C PHE A 108 2.54 3.86 -26.67
N GLU A 109 3.45 2.94 -26.95
CA GLU A 109 3.82 1.85 -26.04
C GLU A 109 4.74 2.31 -24.90
N ALA A 110 5.52 3.35 -25.16
CA ALA A 110 6.46 3.93 -24.22
C ALA A 110 6.43 5.46 -24.24
N ILE A 111 6.81 6.06 -23.12
CA ILE A 111 6.93 7.51 -22.95
C ILE A 111 8.31 7.78 -22.38
N TYR A 112 9.13 8.48 -23.16
CA TYR A 112 10.43 8.96 -22.72
C TYR A 112 10.28 10.33 -22.08
N ILE A 113 10.54 10.44 -20.78
CA ILE A 113 10.39 11.65 -19.99
C ILE A 113 11.65 12.51 -20.15
N GLY A 114 11.51 13.62 -20.89
CA GLY A 114 12.55 14.63 -21.05
C GLY A 114 12.78 15.48 -19.79
N ASN A 115 13.86 16.27 -19.78
CA ASN A 115 14.23 17.21 -18.70
C ASN A 115 14.40 16.61 -17.30
N SER A 116 14.46 15.28 -17.17
CA SER A 116 14.53 14.55 -15.91
C SER A 116 15.62 15.05 -14.96
N LYS A 117 16.85 15.22 -15.45
CA LYS A 117 18.00 15.71 -14.66
C LYS A 117 17.82 17.12 -14.09
N VAL A 118 16.99 17.95 -14.71
CA VAL A 118 16.64 19.29 -14.20
C VAL A 118 15.41 19.19 -13.28
N MET A 119 14.42 18.40 -13.68
CA MET A 119 13.15 18.22 -12.98
C MET A 119 13.33 17.64 -11.57
N VAL A 120 14.30 16.76 -11.33
CA VAL A 120 14.59 16.19 -10.00
C VAL A 120 14.93 17.24 -8.92
N ARG A 121 15.29 18.47 -9.31
CA ARG A 121 15.51 19.59 -8.38
C ARG A 121 14.21 20.26 -7.95
N ASP A 122 13.13 20.08 -8.71
CA ASP A 122 11.77 20.49 -8.39
C ASP A 122 10.98 19.26 -7.94
N TYR A 123 11.10 18.92 -6.67
CA TYR A 123 10.58 17.66 -6.10
C TYR A 123 9.08 17.44 -6.40
N ARG A 124 8.27 18.51 -6.30
CA ARG A 124 6.84 18.46 -6.66
C ARG A 124 6.64 18.22 -8.14
N GLY A 125 7.34 18.95 -8.99
CA GLY A 125 7.28 18.77 -10.44
C GLY A 125 7.64 17.34 -10.86
N PHE A 126 8.66 16.75 -10.23
CA PHE A 126 9.07 15.36 -10.47
C PHE A 126 7.96 14.36 -10.10
N VAL A 127 7.43 14.42 -8.88
CA VAL A 127 6.38 13.49 -8.42
C VAL A 127 5.09 13.68 -9.22
N ASN A 128 4.65 14.93 -9.43
CA ASN A 128 3.46 15.25 -10.22
C ASN A 128 3.53 14.70 -11.64
N THR A 129 4.67 14.86 -12.30
CA THR A 129 4.85 14.41 -13.69
C THR A 129 4.74 12.89 -13.78
N ILE A 130 5.43 12.16 -12.90
CA ILE A 130 5.41 10.69 -12.91
C ILE A 130 3.99 10.19 -12.58
N ARG A 131 3.36 10.73 -11.54
CA ARG A 131 1.98 10.40 -11.17
C ARG A 131 1.02 10.61 -12.34
N ALA A 132 1.04 11.80 -12.95
CA ALA A 132 0.12 12.14 -14.03
C ALA A 132 0.25 11.19 -15.23
N LEU A 133 1.49 10.86 -15.61
CA LEU A 133 1.75 9.89 -16.67
C LEU A 133 1.32 8.48 -16.28
N ARG A 134 1.64 8.03 -15.06
CA ARG A 134 1.33 6.66 -14.60
C ARG A 134 -0.17 6.42 -14.49
N GLU A 135 -0.93 7.35 -13.92
CA GLU A 135 -2.38 7.23 -13.75
C GLU A 135 -3.14 7.35 -15.09
N LYS A 136 -2.63 8.12 -16.05
CA LYS A 136 -3.25 8.29 -17.37
C LYS A 136 -2.88 7.15 -18.33
N PHE A 137 -1.65 6.65 -18.27
CA PHE A 137 -1.13 5.62 -19.18
C PHE A 137 -0.59 4.40 -18.42
N PRO A 138 -1.48 3.56 -17.84
CA PRO A 138 -1.06 2.44 -17.01
C PRO A 138 -0.22 1.41 -17.79
N ASN A 139 -0.49 1.16 -19.07
CA ASN A 139 0.31 0.18 -19.84
C ASN A 139 1.58 0.75 -20.49
N ALA A 140 1.79 2.07 -20.48
CA ALA A 140 2.97 2.67 -21.11
C ALA A 140 4.23 2.43 -20.27
N VAL A 141 5.34 2.11 -20.94
CA VAL A 141 6.67 2.02 -20.31
C VAL A 141 7.17 3.44 -20.09
N LEU A 142 7.37 3.85 -18.84
CA LEU A 142 7.96 5.15 -18.53
C LEU A 142 9.48 5.04 -18.48
N ILE A 143 10.14 5.75 -19.40
CA ILE A 143 11.59 5.73 -19.59
C ILE A 143 12.15 7.11 -19.24
N THR A 144 13.29 7.18 -18.55
CA THR A 144 13.95 8.45 -18.21
C THR A 144 15.46 8.30 -18.13
N ASP A 145 16.21 9.37 -18.32
CA ASP A 145 17.64 9.41 -17.99
C ASP A 145 17.82 9.95 -16.56
N LEU A 146 18.40 9.16 -15.66
CA LEU A 146 18.69 9.53 -14.27
C LEU A 146 19.96 8.84 -13.79
N GLU A 147 20.58 9.41 -12.76
CA GLU A 147 21.70 8.76 -12.08
C GLU A 147 21.22 7.53 -11.29
N PRO A 148 21.99 6.43 -11.24
CA PRO A 148 21.56 5.17 -10.63
C PRO A 148 21.16 5.26 -9.15
N PHE A 149 21.68 6.24 -8.42
CA PHE A 149 21.33 6.44 -7.02
C PHE A 149 19.88 6.97 -6.81
N LEU A 150 19.21 7.40 -7.89
CA LEU A 150 17.78 7.76 -7.86
C LEU A 150 16.86 6.59 -8.26
N TYR A 151 17.40 5.49 -8.80
CA TYR A 151 16.58 4.43 -9.38
C TYR A 151 15.59 3.81 -8.39
N PRO A 152 15.95 3.45 -7.13
CA PRO A 152 14.98 2.86 -6.22
C PRO A 152 13.77 3.76 -5.99
N LEU A 153 14.00 5.06 -5.78
CA LEU A 153 12.95 6.04 -5.54
C LEU A 153 12.13 6.33 -6.81
N ALA A 154 12.80 6.49 -7.96
CA ALA A 154 12.12 6.71 -9.23
C ALA A 154 11.24 5.52 -9.63
N VAL A 155 11.73 4.28 -9.45
CA VAL A 155 10.92 3.07 -9.66
C VAL A 155 9.76 3.03 -8.67
N TYR A 156 10.00 3.31 -7.38
CA TYR A 156 8.91 3.36 -6.39
C TYR A 156 7.79 4.34 -6.78
N LEU A 157 8.13 5.47 -7.40
CA LEU A 157 7.17 6.43 -7.93
C LEU A 157 6.52 6.00 -9.25
N GLY A 158 7.02 4.96 -9.90
CA GLY A 158 6.41 4.34 -11.06
C GLY A 158 7.22 4.43 -12.36
N ILE A 159 8.53 4.75 -12.34
CA ILE A 159 9.38 4.64 -13.53
C ILE A 159 9.67 3.17 -13.86
N ASP A 160 9.64 2.80 -15.15
CA ASP A 160 9.84 1.43 -15.61
C ASP A 160 11.23 1.18 -16.23
N ALA A 161 11.92 2.19 -16.75
CA ALA A 161 13.24 1.98 -17.34
C ALA A 161 14.12 3.25 -17.32
N PHE A 162 15.43 3.02 -17.40
CA PHE A 162 16.44 4.07 -17.36
C PHE A 162 17.39 4.03 -18.55
N ASP A 163 17.61 5.18 -19.18
CA ASP A 163 18.56 5.35 -20.27
C ASP A 163 19.98 5.48 -19.74
N VAL A 164 20.88 4.60 -20.18
CA VAL A 164 22.26 4.55 -19.68
C VAL A 164 23.24 5.39 -20.50
N ARG A 165 22.81 6.07 -21.56
CA ARG A 165 23.72 6.83 -22.44
C ARG A 165 24.53 7.87 -21.66
N SER A 166 23.92 8.52 -20.67
CA SER A 166 24.61 9.50 -19.84
C SER A 166 25.71 8.89 -18.97
N LEU A 167 25.60 7.61 -18.60
CA LEU A 167 26.60 6.91 -17.77
C LEU A 167 27.98 6.80 -18.43
N LYS A 168 28.03 6.76 -19.77
CA LYS A 168 29.29 6.78 -20.53
C LYS A 168 30.08 8.07 -20.31
N ILE A 169 29.38 9.18 -20.06
CA ILE A 169 30.03 10.46 -19.73
C ILE A 169 30.66 10.38 -18.34
N TYR A 170 29.97 9.78 -17.36
CA TYR A 170 30.54 9.59 -16.02
C TYR A 170 31.79 8.72 -16.07
N GLU A 171 31.74 7.61 -16.81
CA GLU A 171 32.90 6.73 -17.02
C GLU A 171 34.08 7.50 -17.66
N PHE A 172 33.82 8.29 -18.70
CA PHE A 172 34.84 9.13 -19.36
C PHE A 172 35.46 10.16 -18.41
N GLU A 173 34.66 10.76 -17.53
CA GLU A 173 35.10 11.72 -16.51
C GLU A 173 35.73 11.05 -15.27
N GLY A 174 35.89 9.72 -15.25
CA GLY A 174 36.45 8.98 -14.10
C GLY A 174 35.55 8.99 -12.86
N LEU A 175 34.24 9.20 -13.05
CA LEU A 175 33.23 9.24 -11.99
C LEU A 175 32.56 7.88 -11.82
N ALA A 176 32.33 7.49 -10.58
CA ALA A 176 31.61 6.26 -10.24
C ALA A 176 30.55 6.46 -9.15
N PHE A 177 29.71 5.44 -8.98
CA PHE A 177 28.62 5.40 -8.01
C PHE A 177 28.86 4.32 -6.95
N THR A 178 28.44 4.59 -5.72
CA THR A 178 28.38 3.56 -4.67
C THR A 178 27.05 3.64 -3.93
N GLN A 179 26.79 2.65 -3.08
CA GLN A 179 25.61 2.66 -2.23
C GLN A 179 25.64 3.74 -1.13
N PHE A 180 26.82 4.31 -0.85
CA PHE A 180 27.02 5.29 0.22
C PHE A 180 27.24 6.71 -0.28
N SER A 181 27.75 6.85 -1.51
CA SER A 181 28.05 8.14 -2.12
C SER A 181 27.52 8.21 -3.54
N PRO A 182 26.80 9.30 -3.89
CA PRO A 182 26.24 9.49 -5.22
C PRO A 182 27.31 9.75 -6.29
N ILE A 183 28.50 10.24 -5.93
CA ILE A 183 29.60 10.46 -6.88
C ILE A 183 30.92 10.25 -6.13
N ILE A 184 31.80 9.43 -6.68
CA ILE A 184 33.19 9.29 -6.23
C ILE A 184 34.15 9.53 -7.41
N TRP A 185 35.31 10.11 -7.11
CA TRP A 185 36.39 10.42 -8.06
C TRP A 185 37.47 9.34 -8.01
N ASP A 186 38.25 9.20 -9.10
CA ASP A 186 39.44 8.32 -9.21
C ASP A 186 39.19 6.85 -8.83
N SER A 187 37.94 6.43 -8.96
CA SER A 187 37.47 5.11 -8.55
C SER A 187 37.39 4.20 -9.77
N GLN A 188 37.92 2.98 -9.65
CA GLN A 188 37.81 1.88 -10.64
C GLN A 188 36.37 1.32 -10.79
N GLY A 189 35.34 2.09 -10.42
CA GLY A 189 33.96 1.65 -10.43
C GLY A 189 33.31 1.91 -11.77
N ASP A 190 32.69 0.89 -12.36
CA ASP A 190 31.91 1.00 -13.60
C ASP A 190 30.48 1.51 -13.27
N PRO A 191 30.08 2.72 -13.71
CA PRO A 191 28.74 3.26 -13.54
C PRO A 191 27.62 2.36 -14.07
N LEU A 192 27.86 1.70 -15.21
CA LEU A 192 26.90 0.82 -15.86
C LEU A 192 26.70 -0.46 -15.05
N GLU A 193 27.79 -1.03 -14.54
CA GLU A 193 27.72 -2.19 -13.65
C GLU A 193 26.98 -1.86 -12.34
N PHE A 194 27.20 -0.67 -11.78
CA PHE A 194 26.42 -0.21 -10.63
C PHE A 194 24.92 -0.11 -10.96
N ALA A 195 24.57 0.46 -12.13
CA ALA A 195 23.19 0.52 -12.61
C ALA A 195 22.55 -0.88 -12.74
N ARG A 196 23.27 -1.86 -13.32
CA ARG A 196 22.81 -3.25 -13.44
C ARG A 196 22.53 -3.89 -12.09
N ARG A 197 23.45 -3.74 -11.13
CA ARG A 197 23.27 -4.25 -9.76
C ARG A 197 22.07 -3.61 -9.07
N MET A 198 21.91 -2.30 -9.24
CA MET A 198 20.79 -1.57 -8.66
C MET A 198 19.44 -2.06 -9.21
N ILE A 199 19.32 -2.23 -10.53
CA ILE A 199 18.11 -2.77 -11.16
C ILE A 199 17.79 -4.18 -10.67
N LYS A 200 18.80 -5.05 -10.55
CA LYS A 200 18.63 -6.40 -9.99
C LYS A 200 18.11 -6.35 -8.56
N LEU A 201 18.68 -5.47 -7.72
CA LEU A 201 18.24 -5.30 -6.33
C LEU A 201 16.80 -4.79 -6.24
N ILE A 202 16.43 -3.83 -7.09
CA ILE A 202 15.07 -3.29 -7.15
C ILE A 202 14.06 -4.38 -7.56
N LYS A 203 14.38 -5.21 -8.56
CA LYS A 203 13.51 -6.34 -8.97
C LYS A 203 13.24 -7.29 -7.81
N ILE A 204 14.30 -7.72 -7.12
CA ILE A 204 14.20 -8.58 -5.93
C ILE A 204 13.34 -7.89 -4.85
N ALA A 205 13.53 -6.59 -4.63
CA ALA A 205 12.77 -5.84 -3.65
C ALA A 205 11.26 -5.83 -3.99
N ILE A 206 10.86 -5.63 -5.26
CA ILE A 206 9.45 -5.69 -5.67
C ILE A 206 8.91 -7.13 -5.53
N GLU A 207 9.67 -8.16 -5.91
CA GLU A 207 9.29 -9.57 -5.72
C GLU A 207 9.02 -9.91 -4.24
N GLU A 208 9.72 -9.24 -3.34
CA GLU A 208 9.65 -9.48 -1.90
C GLU A 208 8.70 -8.51 -1.14
N ASN A 209 8.07 -7.55 -1.83
CA ASN A 209 7.30 -6.42 -1.24
C ASN A 209 8.15 -5.57 -0.28
N LYS A 210 9.37 -5.23 -0.71
CA LYS A 210 10.39 -4.49 0.04
C LYS A 210 10.97 -3.32 -0.75
N LEU A 211 10.34 -2.86 -1.82
CA LEU A 211 10.80 -1.70 -2.59
C LEU A 211 10.84 -0.44 -1.72
N ARG A 212 9.77 -0.16 -0.98
CA ARG A 212 9.75 0.97 -0.04
C ARG A 212 10.82 0.84 1.06
N TYR A 213 11.08 -0.39 1.52
CA TYR A 213 12.19 -0.68 2.45
C TYR A 213 13.56 -0.37 1.83
N LEU A 214 13.77 -0.75 0.57
CA LEU A 214 14.99 -0.43 -0.17
C LEU A 214 15.14 1.10 -0.33
N VAL A 215 14.07 1.81 -0.67
CA VAL A 215 14.07 3.28 -0.80
C VAL A 215 14.56 3.94 0.48
N GLU A 216 14.06 3.54 1.66
CA GLU A 216 14.48 4.12 2.93
C GLU A 216 15.94 3.82 3.30
N ASN A 217 16.47 2.66 2.89
CA ASN A 217 17.89 2.36 3.04
C ASN A 217 18.77 3.11 2.00
N PHE A 218 18.14 3.73 1.00
CA PHE A 218 18.81 4.31 -0.15
C PHE A 218 18.40 5.78 -0.38
N LEU A 219 18.68 6.62 0.62
CA LEU A 219 18.45 8.07 0.59
C LEU A 219 19.77 8.88 0.64
N PRO A 220 20.70 8.68 -0.31
CA PRO A 220 22.05 9.25 -0.21
C PRO A 220 22.12 10.76 -0.46
N THR A 221 21.07 11.40 -0.97
CA THR A 221 21.08 12.83 -1.32
C THR A 221 19.85 13.58 -0.81
N ALA A 222 19.98 14.91 -0.69
CA ALA A 222 18.85 15.79 -0.40
C ALA A 222 17.71 15.67 -1.44
N MET A 223 18.02 15.32 -2.69
CA MET A 223 16.99 15.08 -3.72
C MET A 223 16.16 13.84 -3.40
N ASN A 224 16.80 12.73 -3.00
CA ASN A 224 16.08 11.52 -2.60
C ASN A 224 15.12 11.81 -1.44
N VAL A 225 15.63 12.45 -0.38
CA VAL A 225 14.84 12.78 0.81
C VAL A 225 13.72 13.77 0.48
N GLY A 226 14.02 14.81 -0.30
CA GLY A 226 13.07 15.83 -0.71
C GLY A 226 11.91 15.27 -1.54
N ILE A 227 12.22 14.44 -2.55
CA ILE A 227 11.23 13.77 -3.39
C ILE A 227 10.36 12.83 -2.57
N LEU A 228 10.96 11.99 -1.70
CA LEU A 228 10.19 11.07 -0.84
C LEU A 228 9.23 11.82 0.09
N ARG A 229 9.70 12.92 0.71
CA ARG A 229 8.86 13.74 1.60
C ARG A 229 7.66 14.35 0.87
N ILE A 230 7.85 14.83 -0.36
CA ILE A 230 6.74 15.35 -1.17
C ILE A 230 5.78 14.22 -1.54
N ALA A 231 6.29 13.09 -2.00
CA ALA A 231 5.47 11.93 -2.34
C ALA A 231 4.58 11.47 -1.16
N ASP A 232 5.17 11.36 0.03
CA ASP A 232 4.45 10.93 1.23
C ASP A 232 3.42 11.95 1.72
N ARG A 233 3.73 13.26 1.66
CA ARG A 233 2.88 14.31 2.24
C ARG A 233 1.77 14.76 1.30
N GLU A 234 2.06 14.82 0.00
CA GLU A 234 1.19 15.46 -0.99
C GLU A 234 0.55 14.44 -1.95
N HIS A 235 1.02 13.18 -1.96
CA HIS A 235 0.56 12.14 -2.91
C HIS A 235 0.31 10.78 -2.26
N MET A 236 -0.11 10.77 -0.99
CA MET A 236 -0.42 9.54 -0.27
C MET A 236 -1.50 8.71 -0.97
N ASP A 237 -2.50 9.37 -1.56
CA ASP A 237 -3.58 8.74 -2.32
C ASP A 237 -3.07 7.98 -3.55
N TYR A 238 -2.04 8.51 -4.21
CA TYR A 238 -1.37 7.86 -5.32
C TYR A 238 -0.54 6.67 -4.83
N LEU A 239 0.29 6.85 -3.81
CA LEU A 239 1.15 5.77 -3.31
C LEU A 239 0.32 4.60 -2.76
N GLU A 240 -0.66 4.89 -1.90
CA GLU A 240 -1.52 3.89 -1.25
C GLU A 240 -2.33 3.07 -2.24
N LYS A 241 -2.82 3.70 -3.31
CA LYS A 241 -3.59 3.04 -4.36
C LYS A 241 -2.89 1.84 -5.00
N TYR A 242 -1.57 1.94 -5.18
CA TYR A 242 -0.77 0.88 -5.81
C TYR A 242 0.03 0.05 -4.80
N THR A 243 0.12 0.45 -3.53
CA THR A 243 0.77 -0.37 -2.50
C THR A 243 -0.04 -1.64 -2.23
N PRO A 244 0.55 -2.85 -2.35
CA PRO A 244 -0.20 -4.09 -2.18
C PRO A 244 -0.65 -4.32 -0.73
N ILE A 245 -1.67 -5.15 -0.56
CA ILE A 245 -1.98 -5.78 0.73
C ILE A 245 -0.97 -6.91 0.96
N SER A 246 0.00 -6.65 1.83
CA SER A 246 1.03 -7.63 2.18
C SER A 246 0.47 -8.69 3.13
N ASP A 247 0.71 -9.96 2.83
CA ASP A 247 0.56 -11.09 3.75
C ASP A 247 1.79 -11.29 4.65
N ARG A 248 2.90 -10.65 4.29
CA ARG A 248 4.20 -10.66 4.97
C ARG A 248 4.33 -9.53 5.98
N THR A 249 5.24 -9.71 6.94
CA THR A 249 5.60 -8.68 7.92
C THR A 249 6.24 -7.48 7.25
N VAL A 250 5.68 -6.29 7.46
CA VAL A 250 6.25 -5.02 7.01
C VAL A 250 7.33 -4.58 8.01
N VAL A 251 8.51 -4.22 7.52
CA VAL A 251 9.61 -3.78 8.38
C VAL A 251 9.74 -2.26 8.33
N PHE A 252 9.63 -1.62 9.49
CA PHE A 252 9.77 -0.18 9.70
C PHE A 252 11.13 0.10 10.35
N ILE A 253 11.93 0.97 9.72
CA ILE A 253 13.35 1.15 10.07
C ILE A 253 13.76 2.60 10.35
N SER A 254 12.90 3.57 10.02
CA SER A 254 13.23 4.99 10.10
C SER A 254 11.97 5.82 10.35
N ASP A 255 12.13 7.11 10.66
CA ASP A 255 10.99 8.03 10.83
C ASP A 255 10.14 8.15 9.55
N HIS A 256 10.73 7.94 8.37
CA HIS A 256 10.00 7.88 7.10
C HIS A 256 9.04 6.68 7.00
N SER A 257 9.17 5.69 7.90
CA SER A 257 8.23 4.58 7.98
C SER A 257 6.86 5.01 8.52
N MET A 258 6.78 6.11 9.28
CA MET A 258 5.50 6.61 9.84
C MET A 258 4.55 7.12 8.76
N THR A 259 5.09 7.61 7.65
CA THR A 259 4.35 8.14 6.51
C THR A 259 4.22 7.11 5.39
N ARG A 260 4.42 5.82 5.68
CA ARG A 260 4.23 4.77 4.69
C ARG A 260 2.74 4.57 4.35
N PRO A 261 2.44 4.19 3.10
CA PRO A 261 1.06 3.90 2.70
C PRO A 261 0.38 2.80 3.51
N GLU A 262 1.12 1.80 4.00
CA GLU A 262 0.59 0.74 4.86
C GLU A 262 0.11 1.28 6.21
N VAL A 263 0.83 2.26 6.78
CA VAL A 263 0.47 2.92 8.03
C VAL A 263 -0.76 3.79 7.81
N PHE A 264 -0.76 4.61 6.76
CA PHE A 264 -1.91 5.44 6.39
C PHE A 264 -3.18 4.59 6.17
N ARG A 265 -3.06 3.49 5.43
CA ARG A 265 -4.16 2.54 5.20
C ARG A 265 -4.66 1.92 6.49
N TRP A 266 -3.76 1.48 7.38
CA TRP A 266 -4.15 0.90 8.66
C TRP A 266 -5.01 1.87 9.47
N ARG A 267 -4.50 3.11 9.66
CA ARG A 267 -5.20 4.16 10.42
C ARG A 267 -6.57 4.47 9.80
N SER A 268 -6.63 4.62 8.48
CA SER A 268 -7.89 4.86 7.76
C SER A 268 -8.89 3.71 7.96
N ARG A 269 -8.44 2.45 7.88
CA ARG A 269 -9.30 1.28 8.13
C ARG A 269 -9.77 1.20 9.57
N VAL A 270 -8.95 1.59 10.56
CA VAL A 270 -9.39 1.70 11.97
C VAL A 270 -10.51 2.74 12.10
N ILE A 271 -10.39 3.90 11.45
CA ILE A 271 -11.41 4.95 11.51
C ILE A 271 -12.68 4.52 10.76
N GLU A 272 -12.57 3.91 9.58
CA GLU A 272 -13.72 3.63 8.72
C GLU A 272 -14.42 2.30 9.03
N ARG A 273 -13.66 1.29 9.49
CA ARG A 273 -14.12 -0.12 9.50
C ARG A 273 -14.21 -0.72 10.90
N PHE A 274 -13.59 -0.12 11.90
CA PHE A 274 -13.72 -0.60 13.26
C PHE A 274 -14.97 -0.02 13.91
N LYS A 275 -15.86 -0.90 14.37
CA LYS A 275 -16.94 -0.59 15.34
C LYS A 275 -16.60 -1.35 16.62
N PRO A 276 -16.75 -0.78 17.83
CA PRO A 276 -16.63 -1.57 19.06
C PRO A 276 -17.64 -2.71 19.11
N PRO A 277 -17.32 -3.85 19.76
CA PRO A 277 -18.32 -4.87 20.03
C PRO A 277 -19.45 -4.32 20.89
N GLU A 278 -20.68 -4.76 20.64
CA GLU A 278 -21.85 -4.37 21.44
C GLU A 278 -21.79 -5.01 22.83
N ASP A 279 -22.52 -4.42 23.79
CA ASP A 279 -22.69 -4.93 25.16
C ASP A 279 -21.40 -5.08 25.99
N ILE A 280 -20.36 -4.34 25.62
CA ILE A 280 -19.16 -4.15 26.43
C ILE A 280 -19.40 -3.12 27.53
N GLU A 281 -18.75 -3.33 28.67
CA GLU A 281 -18.97 -2.52 29.88
C GLU A 281 -17.71 -1.81 30.36
N LEU A 282 -16.55 -2.18 29.80
CA LEU A 282 -15.26 -1.62 30.18
C LEU A 282 -14.29 -1.70 29.00
N LEU A 283 -13.50 -0.64 28.82
CA LEU A 283 -12.42 -0.58 27.85
C LEU A 283 -11.06 -0.70 28.55
N LEU A 284 -10.24 -1.64 28.11
CA LEU A 284 -8.88 -1.84 28.59
C LEU A 284 -7.85 -1.50 27.50
N ILE A 285 -7.06 -0.47 27.74
CA ILE A 285 -5.98 -0.03 26.85
C ILE A 285 -4.66 -0.66 27.32
N LEU A 286 -3.98 -1.38 26.41
CA LEU A 286 -2.75 -2.11 26.67
C LEU A 286 -1.61 -1.63 25.76
N PRO A 287 -0.33 -1.78 26.17
CA PRO A 287 0.80 -1.52 25.30
C PRO A 287 0.98 -2.70 24.33
N CYS A 288 1.65 -2.43 23.21
CA CYS A 288 2.04 -3.48 22.27
C CYS A 288 3.12 -4.42 22.83
N SER A 289 3.51 -5.42 22.05
CA SER A 289 4.62 -6.31 22.37
C SER A 289 5.44 -6.65 21.13
N ALA A 290 6.73 -6.96 21.30
CA ALA A 290 7.61 -7.35 20.19
C ALA A 290 7.05 -8.54 19.39
N LYS A 291 6.58 -9.59 20.10
CA LYS A 291 5.92 -10.74 19.49
C LYS A 291 4.48 -10.39 19.10
N LYS A 292 4.13 -10.63 17.83
CA LYS A 292 2.76 -10.58 17.31
C LYS A 292 2.29 -11.97 16.88
N PRO A 293 0.98 -12.30 17.00
CA PRO A 293 -0.08 -11.50 17.63
C PRO A 293 0.22 -11.25 19.11
N TYR A 294 -0.20 -10.09 19.61
CA TYR A 294 0.20 -9.64 20.95
C TYR A 294 -0.28 -10.61 22.04
N SER A 295 -1.45 -11.22 21.86
CA SER A 295 -2.05 -12.23 22.74
C SER A 295 -1.18 -13.47 22.99
N ARG A 296 -0.15 -13.71 22.16
CA ARG A 296 0.84 -14.80 22.30
C ARG A 296 2.17 -14.34 22.91
N SER A 297 2.28 -13.07 23.31
CA SER A 297 3.44 -12.54 24.01
C SER A 297 3.41 -12.87 25.50
N ARG A 298 4.58 -12.83 26.14
CA ARG A 298 4.71 -13.02 27.59
C ARG A 298 3.91 -11.97 28.35
N SER A 299 4.06 -10.69 27.98
CA SER A 299 3.40 -9.57 28.67
C SER A 299 1.87 -9.68 28.60
N HIS A 300 1.29 -9.93 27.42
CA HIS A 300 -0.17 -10.08 27.29
C HIS A 300 -0.70 -11.35 27.96
N THR A 301 0.12 -12.39 28.10
CA THR A 301 -0.24 -13.56 28.91
C THR A 301 -0.36 -13.19 30.40
N LEU A 302 0.52 -12.33 30.91
CA LEU A 302 0.45 -11.81 32.27
C LEU A 302 -0.77 -10.89 32.48
N TYR A 303 -1.03 -9.97 31.54
CA TYR A 303 -2.22 -9.11 31.61
C TYR A 303 -3.51 -9.93 31.61
N ARG A 304 -3.62 -10.93 30.73
CA ARG A 304 -4.78 -11.83 30.71
C ARG A 304 -4.94 -12.58 32.02
N LYS A 305 -3.85 -13.00 32.65
CA LYS A 305 -3.90 -13.66 33.96
C LYS A 305 -4.46 -12.70 35.02
N ALA A 306 -3.97 -11.46 35.08
CA ALA A 306 -4.47 -10.45 36.01
C ALA A 306 -5.96 -10.14 35.78
N VAL A 307 -6.39 -9.96 34.52
CA VAL A 307 -7.80 -9.74 34.16
C VAL A 307 -8.68 -10.93 34.56
N LYS A 308 -8.21 -12.16 34.32
CA LYS A 308 -8.93 -13.39 34.70
C LYS A 308 -9.00 -13.59 36.20
N GLU A 309 -7.96 -13.23 36.94
CA GLU A 309 -7.94 -13.25 38.40
C GLU A 309 -8.96 -12.25 38.98
N ALA A 310 -9.06 -11.05 38.41
CA ALA A 310 -9.98 -10.01 38.87
C ALA A 310 -11.45 -10.31 38.60
N LEU A 311 -11.77 -10.86 37.41
CA LEU A 311 -13.13 -10.86 36.86
C LEU A 311 -13.62 -12.23 36.35
N GLY A 312 -12.76 -13.25 36.33
CA GLY A 312 -13.13 -14.58 35.86
C GLY A 312 -13.72 -14.57 34.43
N ASP A 313 -14.93 -15.10 34.27
CA ASP A 313 -15.65 -15.09 32.98
C ASP A 313 -16.29 -13.74 32.64
N LYS A 314 -16.45 -12.83 33.60
CA LYS A 314 -16.93 -11.47 33.30
C LYS A 314 -15.94 -10.70 32.40
N SER A 315 -14.70 -11.15 32.27
CA SER A 315 -13.69 -10.58 31.36
C SER A 315 -14.14 -10.47 29.89
N TYR A 316 -15.13 -11.26 29.44
CA TYR A 316 -15.68 -11.11 28.08
C TYR A 316 -16.48 -9.81 27.86
N ARG A 317 -16.85 -9.09 28.93
CA ARG A 317 -17.45 -7.74 28.90
C ARG A 317 -16.42 -6.64 28.70
N ILE A 318 -15.13 -6.97 28.77
CA ILE A 318 -14.03 -6.04 28.50
C ILE A 318 -13.69 -6.07 27.02
N HIS A 319 -13.56 -4.90 26.41
CA HIS A 319 -12.89 -4.78 25.12
C HIS A 319 -11.46 -4.29 25.29
N GLU A 320 -10.55 -4.81 24.47
CA GLU A 320 -9.13 -4.51 24.56
C GLU A 320 -8.66 -3.75 23.32
N LEU A 321 -8.02 -2.60 23.54
CA LEU A 321 -7.30 -1.84 22.51
C LEU A 321 -5.81 -1.88 22.81
N ILE A 322 -5.00 -2.07 21.78
CA ILE A 322 -3.54 -2.07 21.89
C ILE A 322 -3.01 -0.80 21.24
N VAL A 323 -2.35 0.06 22.04
CA VAL A 323 -1.66 1.25 21.53
C VAL A 323 -0.27 0.86 21.03
N THR A 324 0.12 1.35 19.87
CA THR A 324 1.41 1.03 19.24
C THR A 324 1.89 2.09 18.26
N SER A 325 3.16 2.00 17.87
CA SER A 325 3.75 2.76 16.77
C SER A 325 4.22 1.78 15.67
N PRO A 326 4.06 2.09 14.37
CA PRO A 326 3.48 3.34 13.82
C PRO A 326 1.96 3.25 13.58
N TYR A 327 1.34 2.09 13.80
CA TYR A 327 -0.09 1.87 13.50
C TYR A 327 -1.07 2.60 14.44
N GLY A 328 -0.59 3.16 15.56
CA GLY A 328 -1.40 3.93 16.50
C GLY A 328 -2.24 3.05 17.42
N VAL A 329 -3.29 2.43 16.87
CA VAL A 329 -4.26 1.61 17.62
C VAL A 329 -4.55 0.32 16.88
N VAL A 330 -4.56 -0.78 17.61
CA VAL A 330 -4.92 -2.12 17.12
C VAL A 330 -6.03 -2.68 18.00
N PRO A 331 -7.28 -2.78 17.50
CA PRO A 331 -8.31 -3.56 18.16
C PRO A 331 -7.87 -5.01 18.33
N ARG A 332 -8.20 -5.64 19.48
CA ARG A 332 -7.79 -7.01 19.78
C ARG A 332 -8.15 -8.00 18.67
N GLU A 333 -9.30 -7.84 18.04
CA GLU A 333 -9.79 -8.69 16.95
C GLU A 333 -8.86 -8.64 15.72
N TRP A 334 -8.11 -7.55 15.54
CA TRP A 334 -7.22 -7.32 14.40
C TRP A 334 -5.74 -7.59 14.70
N GLU A 335 -5.37 -8.09 15.88
CA GLU A 335 -3.97 -8.26 16.26
C GLU A 335 -3.16 -9.17 15.32
N TRP A 336 -3.83 -10.09 14.63
CA TRP A 336 -3.23 -11.00 13.65
C TRP A 336 -2.95 -10.35 12.29
N LEU A 337 -3.67 -9.25 12.00
CA LEU A 337 -3.51 -8.44 10.80
C LEU A 337 -2.38 -7.43 10.97
N ALA A 338 -2.04 -7.07 12.22
CA ALA A 338 -0.95 -6.17 12.58
C ALA A 338 0.44 -6.83 12.40
N LYS A 339 0.76 -7.21 11.16
CA LYS A 339 2.02 -7.87 10.76
C LYS A 339 3.09 -6.84 10.45
N TYR A 340 3.73 -6.29 11.48
CA TYR A 340 4.86 -5.39 11.32
C TYR A 340 5.99 -5.68 12.31
N ASP A 341 7.18 -5.25 11.93
CA ASP A 341 8.35 -5.18 12.80
C ASP A 341 8.89 -3.75 12.83
N ILE A 342 9.37 -3.33 13.99
CA ILE A 342 9.88 -1.99 14.24
C ILE A 342 10.93 -2.05 15.34
N VAL A 343 11.90 -1.14 15.29
CA VAL A 343 12.86 -0.94 16.36
C VAL A 343 12.12 -0.41 17.60
N VAL A 344 12.17 -1.15 18.71
CA VAL A 344 11.57 -0.74 19.98
C VAL A 344 12.67 -0.18 20.88
N THR A 345 12.79 1.13 20.95
CA THR A 345 13.77 1.83 21.81
C THR A 345 13.19 2.24 23.17
N GLY A 346 11.87 2.19 23.32
CA GLY A 346 11.16 2.74 24.49
C GLY A 346 10.95 4.25 24.45
N HIS A 347 11.63 4.96 23.54
CA HIS A 347 11.46 6.39 23.31
C HIS A 347 10.53 6.62 22.12
N TRP A 348 9.49 7.42 22.32
CA TRP A 348 8.58 7.82 21.26
C TRP A 348 8.84 9.28 20.90
N SER A 349 8.92 9.56 19.60
CA SER A 349 8.93 10.93 19.10
C SER A 349 7.57 11.61 19.32
N GLU A 350 7.56 12.95 19.30
CA GLU A 350 6.31 13.72 19.37
C GLU A 350 5.33 13.35 18.26
N SER A 351 5.84 13.02 17.07
CA SER A 351 5.00 12.59 15.95
C SER A 351 4.34 11.24 16.22
N GLU A 352 5.04 10.30 16.87
CA GLU A 352 4.47 8.99 17.22
C GLU A 352 3.39 9.12 18.28
N ILE A 353 3.65 9.92 19.32
CA ILE A 353 2.68 10.22 20.36
C ILE A 353 1.45 10.86 19.74
N LYS A 354 1.66 11.88 18.89
CA LYS A 354 0.58 12.59 18.22
C LYS A 354 -0.29 11.67 17.36
N PHE A 355 0.31 10.89 16.48
CA PHE A 355 -0.45 10.00 15.59
C PHE A 355 -1.20 8.90 16.31
N ALA A 356 -0.62 8.32 17.37
CA ALA A 356 -1.31 7.34 18.18
C ALA A 356 -2.42 7.96 19.02
N GLY A 357 -2.19 9.12 19.63
CA GLY A 357 -3.16 9.85 20.45
C GLY A 357 -4.37 10.32 19.66
N GLU A 358 -4.15 10.94 18.49
CA GLU A 358 -5.23 11.35 17.57
C GLU A 358 -6.07 10.16 17.11
N LEU A 359 -5.43 9.06 16.68
CA LEU A 359 -6.19 7.87 16.27
C LEU A 359 -6.95 7.24 17.44
N LEU A 360 -6.35 7.22 18.64
CA LEU A 360 -7.01 6.71 19.82
C LEU A 360 -8.22 7.56 20.18
N ALA A 361 -8.13 8.88 20.11
CA ALA A 361 -9.27 9.78 20.34
C ALA A 361 -10.45 9.44 19.41
N GLU A 362 -10.18 9.36 18.09
CA GLU A 362 -11.20 8.95 17.09
C GLU A 362 -11.82 7.58 17.37
N VAL A 363 -11.03 6.65 17.91
CA VAL A 363 -11.52 5.32 18.30
C VAL A 363 -12.37 5.40 19.57
N LEU A 364 -11.99 6.20 20.57
CA LEU A 364 -12.71 6.37 21.83
C LEU A 364 -14.10 6.98 21.62
N GLU A 365 -14.27 7.88 20.66
CA GLU A 365 -15.57 8.46 20.30
C GLU A 365 -16.60 7.42 19.82
N LYS A 366 -16.14 6.26 19.37
CA LYS A 366 -17.02 5.16 18.95
C LYS A 366 -17.58 4.34 20.11
N TYR A 367 -17.02 4.48 21.30
CA TYR A 367 -17.49 3.76 22.48
C TYR A 367 -18.62 4.54 23.17
N PRO A 368 -19.59 3.86 23.78
CA PRO A 368 -20.48 4.50 24.73
C PRO A 368 -19.69 5.07 25.93
N ASP A 369 -20.38 5.80 26.80
CA ASP A 369 -19.80 6.26 28.07
C ASP A 369 -19.62 5.07 29.02
N ILE A 370 -18.46 4.43 28.93
CA ILE A 370 -18.04 3.29 29.75
C ILE A 370 -16.69 3.57 30.38
N PRO A 371 -16.39 2.99 31.55
CA PRO A 371 -15.08 3.12 32.19
C PRO A 371 -13.92 2.72 31.28
N ILE A 372 -12.87 3.54 31.29
CA ILE A 372 -11.63 3.30 30.53
C ILE A 372 -10.47 3.11 31.50
N ILE A 373 -9.79 1.97 31.38
CA ILE A 373 -8.58 1.66 32.13
C ILE A 373 -7.41 1.57 31.16
N ALA A 374 -6.31 2.25 31.45
CA ALA A 374 -5.08 2.18 30.67
C ALA A 374 -3.94 1.56 31.50
N HIS A 375 -3.45 0.42 31.05
CA HIS A 375 -2.33 -0.30 31.65
C HIS A 375 -1.04 -0.08 30.85
N VAL A 376 -0.65 1.19 30.70
CA VAL A 376 0.42 1.65 29.80
C VAL A 376 1.42 2.55 30.52
N GLU A 377 2.61 2.69 29.94
CA GLU A 377 3.71 3.51 30.44
C GLU A 377 4.45 4.24 29.30
N GLY A 378 5.38 5.15 29.64
CA GLY A 378 6.21 5.86 28.67
C GLY A 378 5.40 6.55 27.55
N GLY A 379 5.88 6.47 26.31
CA GLY A 379 5.21 7.08 25.14
C GLY A 379 3.76 6.62 24.91
N TYR A 380 3.42 5.40 25.30
CA TYR A 380 2.03 4.92 25.25
C TYR A 380 1.13 5.69 26.20
N LYS A 381 1.62 6.01 27.40
CA LYS A 381 0.88 6.79 28.40
C LYS A 381 0.65 8.22 27.90
N GLU A 382 1.64 8.83 27.28
CA GLU A 382 1.50 10.17 26.70
C GLU A 382 0.50 10.20 25.53
N ALA A 383 0.48 9.16 24.69
CA ALA A 383 -0.54 9.03 23.64
C ALA A 383 -1.97 8.89 24.23
N VAL A 384 -2.14 8.13 25.32
CA VAL A 384 -3.43 8.02 26.01
C VAL A 384 -3.84 9.36 26.64
N LYS A 385 -2.92 10.07 27.30
CA LYS A 385 -3.21 11.41 27.86
C LYS A 385 -3.65 12.39 26.78
N MET A 386 -2.99 12.40 25.63
CA MET A 386 -3.41 13.23 24.50
C MET A 386 -4.83 12.88 24.06
N ALA A 387 -5.17 11.59 23.97
CA ALA A 387 -6.53 11.18 23.64
C ALA A 387 -7.56 11.61 24.71
N MET A 388 -7.19 11.61 26.00
CA MET A 388 -8.03 12.15 27.08
C MET A 388 -8.28 13.65 26.91
N GLU A 389 -7.24 14.42 26.60
CA GLU A 389 -7.36 15.86 26.38
C GLU A 389 -8.25 16.20 25.18
N ILE A 390 -8.15 15.42 24.10
CA ILE A 390 -8.97 15.62 22.89
C ILE A 390 -10.45 15.26 23.13
N THR A 391 -10.71 14.13 23.81
CA THR A 391 -12.07 13.59 23.96
C THR A 391 -12.78 14.05 25.24
N GLY A 392 -12.04 14.57 26.22
CA GLY A 392 -12.56 14.88 27.55
C GLY A 392 -12.91 13.65 28.40
N ARG A 393 -12.51 12.44 27.98
CA ARG A 393 -12.81 11.20 28.72
C ARG A 393 -11.80 10.91 29.83
N ASP A 394 -12.30 10.53 30.99
CA ASP A 394 -11.49 10.09 32.10
C ASP A 394 -10.92 8.68 31.89
N VAL A 395 -9.65 8.50 32.19
CA VAL A 395 -8.94 7.23 32.05
C VAL A 395 -8.15 6.92 33.31
N ILE A 396 -8.32 5.69 33.83
CA ILE A 396 -7.62 5.24 35.03
C ILE A 396 -6.33 4.52 34.65
N PHE A 397 -5.19 5.05 35.10
CA PHE A 397 -3.88 4.45 34.88
C PHE A 397 -3.51 3.43 35.98
N THR A 398 -3.10 2.24 35.56
CA THR A 398 -2.79 1.11 36.46
C THR A 398 -1.32 0.68 36.46
N ALA A 399 -0.50 1.11 35.50
CA ALA A 399 0.94 0.84 35.53
C ALA A 399 1.62 1.64 36.66
N VAL A 400 2.52 0.99 37.40
CA VAL A 400 3.32 1.55 38.50
C VAL A 400 4.78 1.59 38.06
N GLY A 401 5.37 2.79 38.05
CA GLY A 401 6.74 3.01 37.57
C GLY A 401 6.87 2.77 36.06
N ASP A 402 8.01 2.20 35.67
CA ASP A 402 8.40 1.96 34.27
C ASP A 402 8.37 0.46 33.89
N SER A 403 7.51 -0.32 34.57
CA SER A 403 7.18 -1.64 34.03
C SER A 403 5.71 -1.99 34.20
N THR A 404 5.04 -2.17 33.06
CA THR A 404 3.68 -2.74 32.97
C THR A 404 3.62 -4.22 33.42
N THR A 405 4.72 -4.95 33.41
CA THR A 405 4.74 -6.37 33.82
C THR A 405 5.24 -6.62 35.25
N SER A 406 5.53 -5.56 36.01
CA SER A 406 5.96 -5.70 37.41
C SER A 406 4.85 -6.27 38.29
N LYS A 407 5.23 -6.85 39.43
CA LYS A 407 4.27 -7.38 40.42
C LYS A 407 3.31 -6.28 40.89
N ASP A 408 3.81 -5.07 41.12
CA ASP A 408 3.02 -3.94 41.61
C ASP A 408 2.04 -3.44 40.54
N SER A 409 2.48 -3.32 39.29
CA SER A 409 1.62 -2.98 38.16
C SER A 409 0.49 -3.99 37.96
N LEU A 410 0.82 -5.29 37.94
CA LEU A 410 -0.17 -6.35 37.76
C LEU A 410 -1.14 -6.43 38.94
N SER A 411 -0.64 -6.28 40.18
CA SER A 411 -1.48 -6.22 41.39
C SER A 411 -2.44 -5.03 41.36
N ARG A 412 -1.95 -3.85 40.96
CA ARG A 412 -2.78 -2.65 40.78
C ARG A 412 -3.84 -2.84 39.69
N LEU A 413 -3.47 -3.45 38.55
CA LEU A 413 -4.42 -3.79 37.48
C LEU A 413 -5.53 -4.71 38.00
N THR A 414 -5.16 -5.81 38.68
CA THR A 414 -6.14 -6.74 39.27
C THR A 414 -7.05 -6.02 40.25
N LYS A 415 -6.48 -5.23 41.18
CA LYS A 415 -7.26 -4.51 42.19
C LYS A 415 -8.28 -3.57 41.57
N VAL A 416 -7.86 -2.71 40.64
CA VAL A 416 -8.75 -1.74 39.99
C VAL A 416 -9.83 -2.46 39.18
N LEU A 417 -9.50 -3.54 38.47
CA LEU A 417 -10.50 -4.31 37.73
C LEU A 417 -11.55 -4.96 38.65
N SER A 418 -11.15 -5.43 39.83
CA SER A 418 -12.07 -6.02 40.82
C SER A 418 -13.03 -5.02 41.47
N GLU A 419 -12.79 -3.72 41.35
CA GLU A 419 -13.70 -2.67 41.82
C GLU A 419 -14.94 -2.51 40.90
N TYR A 420 -14.91 -3.07 39.69
CA TYR A 420 -16.02 -3.02 38.74
C TYR A 420 -16.90 -4.27 38.78
N ASP A 421 -18.17 -4.10 39.12
CA ASP A 421 -19.16 -5.19 39.06
C ASP A 421 -19.77 -5.31 37.65
N LEU A 422 -19.11 -6.10 36.80
CA LEU A 422 -19.58 -6.38 35.45
C LEU A 422 -20.68 -7.45 35.45
N ARG A 423 -21.55 -7.43 34.44
CA ARG A 423 -22.61 -8.44 34.29
C ARG A 423 -22.02 -9.82 34.03
N ASP A 424 -22.70 -10.83 34.56
CA ASP A 424 -22.36 -12.23 34.28
C ASP A 424 -22.44 -12.56 32.78
N VAL A 425 -21.67 -13.58 32.42
CA VAL A 425 -21.45 -14.00 31.04
C VAL A 425 -21.92 -15.44 30.87
N ASP A 426 -22.97 -15.63 30.09
CA ASP A 426 -23.47 -16.96 29.76
C ASP A 426 -22.74 -17.57 28.55
N LYS A 427 -23.22 -18.73 28.09
CA LYS A 427 -22.66 -19.40 26.91
C LYS A 427 -23.02 -18.69 25.60
N ALA A 428 -24.18 -18.02 25.53
CA ALA A 428 -24.64 -17.32 24.34
C ALA A 428 -23.78 -16.09 24.07
N TYR A 429 -23.51 -15.29 25.09
CA TYR A 429 -22.65 -14.09 25.00
C TYR A 429 -21.21 -14.44 24.63
N ARG A 430 -20.65 -15.53 25.19
CA ARG A 430 -19.32 -16.03 24.77
C ARG A 430 -19.28 -16.40 23.29
N ARG A 431 -20.34 -17.06 22.80
CA ARG A 431 -20.46 -17.41 21.39
C ARG A 431 -20.59 -16.16 20.52
N TYR A 432 -21.41 -15.20 20.93
CA TYR A 432 -21.53 -13.90 20.26
C TYR A 432 -20.15 -13.24 20.15
N ARG A 433 -19.42 -13.07 21.26
CA ARG A 433 -18.08 -12.47 21.27
C ARG A 433 -17.10 -13.19 20.33
N PHE A 434 -17.14 -14.51 20.29
CA PHE A 434 -16.31 -15.29 19.37
C PHE A 434 -16.68 -15.03 17.90
N TYR A 435 -17.97 -14.99 17.57
CA TYR A 435 -18.45 -14.73 16.21
C TYR A 435 -18.11 -13.31 15.80
N GLU A 436 -18.33 -12.36 16.69
CA GLU A 436 -18.00 -10.95 16.52
C GLU A 436 -16.51 -10.80 16.17
N ASN A 437 -15.59 -11.42 16.93
CA ASN A 437 -14.16 -11.36 16.64
C ASN A 437 -13.82 -11.82 15.21
N VAL A 438 -14.56 -12.80 14.67
CA VAL A 438 -14.41 -13.25 13.28
C VAL A 438 -15.02 -12.24 12.30
N ARG A 439 -16.20 -11.67 12.61
CA ARG A 439 -16.86 -10.64 11.80
C ARG A 439 -15.96 -9.43 11.58
N LYS A 440 -15.36 -8.89 12.65
CA LYS A 440 -14.48 -7.71 12.53
C LYS A 440 -13.28 -7.95 11.63
N VAL A 441 -12.77 -9.18 11.53
CA VAL A 441 -11.67 -9.48 10.60
C VAL A 441 -12.16 -9.37 9.16
N PHE A 442 -13.36 -9.86 8.85
CA PHE A 442 -13.96 -9.65 7.54
C PHE A 442 -14.27 -8.16 7.27
N ASP A 443 -14.70 -7.41 8.28
CA ASP A 443 -14.89 -5.95 8.15
C ASP A 443 -13.59 -5.23 7.77
N TYR A 444 -12.45 -5.64 8.36
CA TYR A 444 -11.15 -5.08 7.99
C TYR A 444 -10.83 -5.27 6.50
N TYR A 445 -11.14 -6.45 5.94
CA TYR A 445 -10.88 -6.73 4.53
C TYR A 445 -11.87 -6.02 3.61
N PHE A 446 -13.17 -6.08 3.90
CA PHE A 446 -14.21 -5.74 2.92
C PHE A 446 -15.04 -4.48 3.25
N GLY A 447 -14.80 -3.86 4.39
CA GLY A 447 -15.55 -2.70 4.88
C GLY A 447 -16.52 -3.06 6.01
N LEU A 448 -16.94 -2.05 6.78
CA LEU A 448 -17.87 -2.21 7.90
C LEU A 448 -19.17 -2.90 7.46
N GLY A 449 -19.58 -3.95 8.18
CA GLY A 449 -20.79 -4.74 7.90
C GLY A 449 -20.53 -5.99 7.04
N ALA A 450 -19.33 -6.17 6.50
CA ALA A 450 -19.00 -7.33 5.69
C ALA A 450 -18.95 -8.62 6.53
N GLY A 451 -18.53 -8.49 7.79
CA GLY A 451 -18.56 -9.57 8.75
C GLY A 451 -19.97 -10.11 8.98
N GLU A 452 -20.96 -9.23 9.15
CA GLU A 452 -22.37 -9.61 9.27
C GLU A 452 -22.91 -10.23 7.98
N ALA A 453 -22.53 -9.70 6.81
CA ALA A 453 -22.93 -10.28 5.52
C ALA A 453 -22.41 -11.72 5.36
N ILE A 454 -21.15 -11.99 5.72
CA ILE A 454 -20.50 -13.31 5.56
C ILE A 454 -20.90 -14.29 6.66
N LEU A 455 -21.04 -13.81 7.91
CA LEU A 455 -21.38 -14.56 9.11
C LEU A 455 -22.64 -13.95 9.76
N PRO A 456 -23.83 -14.06 9.15
CA PRO A 456 -25.09 -13.58 9.73
C PRO A 456 -25.49 -14.39 10.97
N GLU A 457 -26.58 -14.02 11.64
CA GLU A 457 -27.03 -14.68 12.87
C GLU A 457 -27.38 -16.17 12.69
N ASN A 458 -27.95 -16.54 11.55
CA ASN A 458 -28.28 -17.93 11.23
C ASN A 458 -27.06 -18.76 10.77
N ALA A 459 -25.86 -18.16 10.75
CA ALA A 459 -24.64 -18.83 10.35
C ALA A 459 -24.04 -19.69 11.46
N GLN A 460 -23.18 -20.62 11.07
CA GLN A 460 -22.41 -21.45 11.99
C GLN A 460 -20.94 -21.45 11.64
N ILE A 461 -20.10 -21.42 12.68
CA ILE A 461 -18.65 -21.65 12.56
C ILE A 461 -18.35 -23.12 12.89
N ILE A 462 -17.70 -23.82 11.96
CA ILE A 462 -17.30 -25.23 12.11
C ILE A 462 -15.79 -25.38 11.97
N GLY A 463 -15.16 -26.10 12.91
CA GLY A 463 -13.73 -26.39 12.91
C GLY A 463 -13.02 -25.85 14.16
N SER A 464 -11.76 -26.23 14.35
CA SER A 464 -10.97 -25.84 15.53
C SER A 464 -9.73 -25.03 15.18
N LYS A 465 -9.02 -25.40 14.09
CA LYS A 465 -7.85 -24.65 13.58
C LYS A 465 -8.23 -23.74 12.43
N MET A 466 -8.93 -24.30 11.44
CA MET A 466 -9.44 -23.58 10.28
C MET A 466 -10.96 -23.48 10.44
N LEU A 467 -11.44 -22.28 10.74
CA LEU A 467 -12.84 -22.01 11.02
C LEU A 467 -13.56 -21.79 9.69
N ARG A 468 -14.51 -22.67 9.36
CA ARG A 468 -15.37 -22.51 8.18
C ARG A 468 -16.65 -21.82 8.58
N VAL A 469 -17.02 -20.77 7.85
CA VAL A 469 -18.30 -20.08 8.01
C VAL A 469 -19.32 -20.71 7.07
N ILE A 470 -20.39 -21.27 7.64
CA ILE A 470 -21.47 -21.96 6.93
C ILE A 470 -22.77 -21.20 7.11
N VAL A 471 -23.47 -20.93 6.02
CA VAL A 471 -24.83 -20.37 6.02
C VAL A 471 -25.71 -21.26 5.15
N ASN A 472 -26.81 -21.80 5.71
CA ASN A 472 -27.72 -22.70 4.99
C ASN A 472 -26.99 -23.85 4.25
N ASN A 473 -26.07 -24.55 4.93
CA ASN A 473 -25.21 -25.61 4.38
C ASN A 473 -24.22 -25.19 3.28
N VAL A 474 -24.08 -23.90 2.98
CA VAL A 474 -23.11 -23.37 2.02
C VAL A 474 -21.99 -22.65 2.76
N GLN A 475 -20.74 -23.00 2.44
CA GLN A 475 -19.59 -22.29 2.99
C GLN A 475 -19.46 -20.91 2.34
N THR A 476 -19.47 -19.84 3.14
CA THR A 476 -19.30 -18.46 2.67
C THR A 476 -17.84 -18.01 2.75
N GLY A 477 -17.12 -18.43 3.80
CA GLY A 477 -15.71 -18.09 3.98
C GLY A 477 -14.98 -19.01 4.94
N THR A 478 -13.71 -18.68 5.17
CA THR A 478 -12.84 -19.37 6.13
C THR A 478 -12.01 -18.33 6.88
N PHE A 479 -11.76 -18.58 8.16
CA PHE A 479 -10.86 -17.80 9.00
C PHE A 479 -9.84 -18.73 9.68
N GLN A 480 -8.58 -18.31 9.69
CA GLN A 480 -7.50 -18.96 10.42
C GLN A 480 -6.49 -17.91 10.88
N GLU A 481 -6.45 -17.63 12.18
CA GLU A 481 -5.42 -16.77 12.78
C GLU A 481 -5.25 -15.41 12.05
N GLY A 482 -6.36 -14.71 11.79
CA GLY A 482 -6.38 -13.43 11.07
C GLY A 482 -6.34 -13.54 9.54
N THR A 483 -6.02 -14.71 9.00
CA THR A 483 -6.05 -14.95 7.56
C THR A 483 -7.44 -15.40 7.14
N ILE A 484 -7.99 -14.79 6.09
CA ILE A 484 -9.29 -15.17 5.55
C ILE A 484 -9.19 -15.77 4.15
N SER A 485 -10.23 -16.51 3.77
CA SER A 485 -10.59 -16.74 2.38
C SER A 485 -12.10 -16.59 2.23
N VAL A 486 -12.53 -16.21 1.03
CA VAL A 486 -13.94 -16.05 0.68
C VAL A 486 -14.29 -16.97 -0.49
N THR A 487 -15.53 -17.44 -0.50
CA THR A 487 -16.10 -18.19 -1.62
C THR A 487 -16.94 -17.27 -2.50
N PRO A 488 -17.33 -17.69 -3.71
CA PRO A 488 -18.31 -16.93 -4.51
C PRO A 488 -19.60 -16.63 -3.74
N ALA A 489 -20.13 -17.57 -2.95
CA ALA A 489 -21.31 -17.35 -2.12
C ALA A 489 -21.08 -16.32 -1.00
N GLY A 490 -19.89 -16.28 -0.42
CA GLY A 490 -19.52 -15.25 0.57
C GLY A 490 -19.37 -13.87 -0.05
N MET A 491 -18.67 -13.79 -1.19
CA MET A 491 -18.53 -12.52 -1.91
C MET A 491 -19.85 -12.04 -2.51
N GLN A 492 -20.76 -12.93 -2.89
CA GLN A 492 -22.13 -12.53 -3.29
C GLN A 492 -22.81 -11.77 -2.16
N ARG A 493 -22.72 -12.26 -0.92
CA ARG A 493 -23.30 -11.58 0.25
C ARG A 493 -22.68 -10.20 0.49
N VAL A 494 -21.35 -10.10 0.38
CA VAL A 494 -20.66 -8.79 0.48
C VAL A 494 -21.10 -7.84 -0.64
N TYR A 495 -21.20 -8.34 -1.87
CA TYR A 495 -21.64 -7.55 -3.02
C TYR A 495 -23.10 -7.08 -2.88
N ASP A 496 -24.00 -7.95 -2.43
CA ASP A 496 -25.41 -7.62 -2.25
C ASP A 496 -25.62 -6.61 -1.12
N SER A 497 -24.92 -6.78 0.01
CA SER A 497 -25.09 -5.93 1.19
C SER A 497 -24.34 -4.60 1.10
N LEU A 498 -23.13 -4.57 0.55
CA LEU A 498 -22.24 -3.40 0.63
C LEU A 498 -21.78 -2.86 -0.72
N LYS A 499 -22.00 -3.60 -1.82
CA LYS A 499 -21.42 -3.30 -3.14
C LYS A 499 -19.91 -3.04 -3.04
N SER A 500 -19.20 -3.93 -2.33
CA SER A 500 -17.76 -3.80 -2.05
C SER A 500 -16.91 -4.91 -2.67
N TYR A 501 -15.69 -4.55 -3.11
CA TYR A 501 -14.64 -5.43 -3.63
C TYR A 501 -15.10 -6.30 -4.81
N TRP A 502 -15.77 -5.66 -5.77
CA TRP A 502 -16.29 -6.29 -6.97
C TRP A 502 -15.60 -5.80 -8.25
N VAL A 503 -15.60 -6.64 -9.28
CA VAL A 503 -15.13 -6.33 -10.63
C VAL A 503 -16.14 -6.89 -11.63
N GLU A 504 -16.67 -6.05 -12.50
CA GLU A 504 -17.70 -6.40 -13.48
C GLU A 504 -17.11 -6.81 -14.82
N VAL A 505 -17.67 -7.88 -15.39
CA VAL A 505 -17.29 -8.46 -16.68
C VAL A 505 -18.54 -8.94 -17.42
N ASP A 506 -18.47 -9.01 -18.75
CA ASP A 506 -19.56 -9.46 -19.63
C ASP A 506 -19.41 -10.92 -20.13
N PHE A 507 -18.26 -11.55 -19.86
CA PHE A 507 -17.88 -12.86 -20.40
C PHE A 507 -17.82 -14.00 -19.37
N GLU A 508 -17.80 -15.24 -19.85
CA GLU A 508 -17.69 -16.43 -19.01
C GLU A 508 -16.24 -16.67 -18.51
N ILE A 509 -16.07 -16.84 -17.20
CA ILE A 509 -14.74 -17.02 -16.59
C ILE A 509 -14.18 -18.43 -16.80
N ARG A 510 -13.18 -18.53 -17.69
CA ARG A 510 -12.44 -19.77 -17.98
C ARG A 510 -11.04 -19.84 -17.34
N GLY A 511 -10.44 -18.69 -17.05
CA GLY A 511 -9.10 -18.57 -16.46
C GLY A 511 -8.98 -17.30 -15.61
N ASP A 512 -7.80 -16.70 -15.62
CA ASP A 512 -7.58 -15.37 -15.02
C ASP A 512 -8.32 -14.27 -15.80
N VAL A 513 -8.65 -13.17 -15.12
CA VAL A 513 -9.31 -12.01 -15.74
C VAL A 513 -8.25 -11.03 -16.20
N PHE A 514 -8.27 -10.70 -17.50
CA PHE A 514 -7.40 -9.69 -18.09
C PHE A 514 -8.09 -8.32 -18.02
N ALA A 515 -7.30 -7.26 -17.89
CA ALA A 515 -7.80 -5.89 -17.79
C ALA A 515 -8.67 -5.48 -18.99
N ALA A 516 -8.36 -5.99 -20.19
CA ALA A 516 -9.14 -5.76 -21.41
C ALA A 516 -10.61 -6.21 -21.33
N GLY A 517 -10.96 -7.12 -20.41
CA GLY A 517 -12.33 -7.59 -20.20
C GLY A 517 -13.01 -7.00 -18.97
N VAL A 518 -12.38 -6.04 -18.27
CA VAL A 518 -12.98 -5.38 -17.11
C VAL A 518 -13.77 -4.16 -17.59
N GLU A 519 -15.08 -4.15 -17.32
CA GLU A 519 -15.95 -3.02 -17.67
C GLU A 519 -15.91 -1.94 -16.59
N SER A 520 -16.04 -2.36 -15.34
CA SER A 520 -16.01 -1.49 -14.18
C SER A 520 -15.49 -2.24 -12.94
N ALA A 521 -14.95 -1.52 -11.96
CA ALA A 521 -14.37 -2.11 -10.77
C ALA A 521 -14.47 -1.15 -9.58
N ASP A 522 -14.56 -1.71 -8.37
CA ASP A 522 -14.56 -0.94 -7.14
C ASP A 522 -13.21 -0.24 -6.92
N GLU A 523 -13.22 1.10 -6.81
CA GLU A 523 -12.02 1.92 -6.60
C GLU A 523 -11.28 1.63 -5.29
N ARG A 524 -11.91 0.96 -4.32
CA ARG A 524 -11.30 0.54 -3.06
C ARG A 524 -10.32 -0.63 -3.22
N ILE A 525 -10.37 -1.33 -4.35
CA ILE A 525 -9.50 -2.49 -4.61
C ILE A 525 -8.04 -2.05 -4.68
N ARG A 526 -7.18 -2.75 -3.93
CA ARG A 526 -5.72 -2.64 -4.00
C ARG A 526 -5.12 -3.95 -4.50
N PRO A 527 -3.91 -3.92 -5.08
CA PRO A 527 -3.19 -5.16 -5.42
C PRO A 527 -3.12 -6.11 -4.21
N GLY A 528 -3.43 -7.39 -4.43
CA GLY A 528 -3.44 -8.42 -3.39
C GLY A 528 -4.77 -8.60 -2.64
N ASP A 529 -5.73 -7.68 -2.76
CA ASP A 529 -7.08 -7.83 -2.18
C ASP A 529 -7.81 -9.04 -2.77
N PHE A 530 -8.70 -9.64 -1.97
CA PHE A 530 -9.70 -10.56 -2.47
C PHE A 530 -10.81 -9.79 -3.17
N VAL A 531 -11.24 -10.27 -4.34
CA VAL A 531 -12.29 -9.62 -5.15
C VAL A 531 -13.30 -10.64 -5.66
N GLY A 532 -14.55 -10.23 -5.79
CA GLY A 532 -15.62 -10.95 -6.48
C GLY A 532 -15.73 -10.51 -7.93
N VAL A 533 -15.66 -11.45 -8.87
CA VAL A 533 -15.93 -11.20 -10.29
C VAL A 533 -17.43 -11.32 -10.51
N VAL A 534 -18.07 -10.23 -10.94
CA VAL A 534 -19.51 -10.09 -11.09
C VAL A 534 -19.87 -10.10 -12.57
N ARG A 535 -20.93 -10.85 -12.89
CA ARG A 535 -21.58 -10.86 -14.20
C ARG A 535 -23.08 -10.94 -13.97
N ASP A 536 -23.85 -10.05 -14.62
CA ASP A 536 -25.31 -9.98 -14.48
C ASP A 536 -25.77 -9.90 -13.01
N GLY A 537 -25.05 -9.12 -12.18
CA GLY A 537 -25.31 -8.97 -10.74
C GLY A 537 -24.96 -10.20 -9.89
N LYS A 538 -24.37 -11.26 -10.46
CA LYS A 538 -23.96 -12.47 -9.75
C LYS A 538 -22.44 -12.61 -9.68
N VAL A 539 -21.92 -12.97 -8.52
CA VAL A 539 -20.51 -13.31 -8.32
C VAL A 539 -20.23 -14.69 -8.91
N VAL A 540 -19.62 -14.70 -10.09
CA VAL A 540 -19.28 -15.91 -10.85
C VAL A 540 -17.91 -16.48 -10.48
N ALA A 541 -17.03 -15.67 -9.89
CA ALA A 541 -15.73 -16.13 -9.39
C ALA A 541 -15.21 -15.24 -8.26
N VAL A 542 -14.21 -15.75 -7.53
CA VAL A 542 -13.41 -14.98 -6.58
C VAL A 542 -11.94 -15.16 -6.91
N GLY A 543 -11.16 -14.09 -6.73
CA GLY A 543 -9.75 -14.05 -7.06
C GLY A 543 -8.96 -13.08 -6.19
N LYS A 544 -7.69 -12.91 -6.52
CA LYS A 544 -6.85 -11.83 -5.97
C LYS A 544 -6.55 -10.80 -7.04
N ALA A 545 -6.72 -9.52 -6.69
CA ALA A 545 -6.37 -8.40 -7.55
C ALA A 545 -4.86 -8.35 -7.82
N VAL A 546 -4.47 -8.08 -9.06
CA VAL A 546 -3.09 -7.76 -9.47
C VAL A 546 -2.91 -6.26 -9.61
N LEU A 547 -3.95 -5.57 -10.09
CA LEU A 547 -4.00 -4.12 -10.29
C LEU A 547 -4.90 -3.47 -9.24
N SER A 548 -4.82 -2.15 -9.10
CA SER A 548 -5.84 -1.38 -8.34
C SER A 548 -7.15 -1.29 -9.13
N GLY A 549 -8.29 -1.08 -8.46
CA GLY A 549 -9.60 -1.02 -9.14
C GLY A 549 -9.63 -0.01 -10.29
N SER A 550 -9.15 1.21 -10.06
CA SER A 550 -9.08 2.24 -11.12
C SER A 550 -8.11 1.88 -12.25
N GLU A 551 -7.05 1.13 -11.96
CA GLU A 551 -6.09 0.69 -12.96
C GLU A 551 -6.66 -0.45 -13.82
N MET A 552 -7.45 -1.35 -13.24
CA MET A 552 -8.11 -2.43 -14.00
C MET A 552 -8.96 -1.90 -15.14
N VAL A 553 -9.69 -0.79 -14.90
CA VAL A 553 -10.59 -0.17 -15.90
C VAL A 553 -9.79 0.58 -16.97
N ARG A 554 -8.64 1.17 -16.62
CA ARG A 554 -7.83 1.98 -17.55
C ARG A 554 -6.83 1.14 -18.35
N ALA A 555 -6.39 0.00 -17.81
CA ALA A 555 -5.41 -0.84 -18.45
C ALA A 555 -6.05 -1.64 -19.60
N ARG A 556 -5.40 -1.61 -20.76
CA ARG A 556 -5.81 -2.33 -21.97
C ARG A 556 -5.22 -3.74 -22.07
N LYS A 557 -4.21 -4.08 -21.26
CA LYS A 557 -3.55 -5.39 -21.27
C LYS A 557 -2.97 -5.76 -19.91
N GLY A 558 -2.72 -7.05 -19.72
CA GLY A 558 -2.22 -7.65 -18.48
C GLY A 558 -3.32 -8.28 -17.63
N ILE A 559 -2.91 -9.11 -16.67
CA ILE A 559 -3.83 -9.78 -15.74
C ILE A 559 -4.32 -8.75 -14.71
N ALA A 560 -5.63 -8.59 -14.61
CA ALA A 560 -6.28 -7.78 -13.58
C ALA A 560 -6.54 -8.61 -12.31
N ILE A 561 -6.97 -9.86 -12.45
CA ILE A 561 -7.34 -10.73 -11.33
C ILE A 561 -6.81 -12.14 -11.58
N LYS A 562 -6.09 -12.67 -10.58
CA LYS A 562 -5.74 -14.11 -10.51
C LYS A 562 -6.89 -14.87 -9.88
N VAL A 563 -7.64 -15.63 -10.68
CA VAL A 563 -8.85 -16.33 -10.22
C VAL A 563 -8.45 -17.50 -9.32
N LYS A 564 -9.16 -17.64 -8.18
CA LYS A 564 -8.90 -18.69 -7.19
C LYS A 564 -9.99 -19.74 -7.15
N LYS A 565 -11.25 -19.33 -7.29
CA LYS A 565 -12.40 -20.23 -7.24
C LYS A 565 -13.54 -19.69 -8.08
N ARG A 566 -14.15 -20.54 -8.88
CA ARG A 566 -15.36 -20.24 -9.65
C ARG A 566 -16.61 -20.69 -8.90
N ALA A 567 -17.73 -20.03 -9.13
CA ALA A 567 -19.02 -20.53 -8.70
C ALA A 567 -19.28 -21.88 -9.38
N LYS A 568 -19.92 -22.80 -8.67
CA LYS A 568 -20.45 -24.01 -9.31
C LYS A 568 -21.72 -23.57 -10.03
N GLY A 569 -21.79 -23.81 -11.34
CA GLY A 569 -22.95 -23.51 -12.18
C GLY A 569 -24.19 -24.26 -11.73
#